data_AF-A0A366HN42-F1
#
_entry.id   AF-A0A366HN42-F1
#
_cell.length_a   1.000
_cell.length_b   1.000
_cell.length_c   1.000
_cell.angle_alpha   90.00
_cell.angle_beta   90.00
_cell.angle_gamma   90.00
#
_symmetry.space_group_name_H-M   'P 1'
#
loop_
_entity.id
_entity.type
_entity.pdbx_description
1 polymer ?
#
loop_
_entity_poly.entity_id
_entity_poly.type
_entity_poly.pdbx_seq_one_letter_code
_entity_poly.pdbx_strand_id
1 'polypeptide(L)'
;MLRFAALVLLPSLCCIAAEVEKSPGAPGDFPKPAKGSPWKHEESGIQLPQKLGGLTMQGGRRHDTPDLGVSVRYASEDGSVRAEVNVYPCKQPHGTEEEKLKVVSGEAAAVLGDLKKMEKEGACSKLEYGEGESWKVSTGPNEKTAFVEVPLSCVVHESAGKAARPVSSRLGVTVVSGYFVKVRYIYPADRKLEGDPASVVWVKKVRMAISEPFLRPKVEEALKKYHQDPLSDEGVTAAGSVAAYAEESPFVSLNIPLEIVQWGGVCEKVAPDSRLHLLRAFIVGGVEASMKSQSDDEVIAAGMGVTAELYQRLKKQHTELNVDDMEKLVEAVDARKGVEFYKNLDSISKKGG
;
A
#
# COMPACT_ATOMS: atom_id res chain seq x y z
N MET A 1 34.40 -15.35 -39.55
CA MET A 1 33.12 -16.09 -39.45
C MET A 1 32.98 -16.55 -38.00
N LEU A 2 32.45 -15.74 -37.07
CA LEU A 2 31.02 -15.62 -36.72
C LEU A 2 30.35 -16.97 -36.46
N ARG A 3 30.14 -17.29 -35.16
CA ARG A 3 28.78 -17.40 -34.59
C ARG A 3 28.82 -17.33 -33.06
N PHE A 4 28.04 -16.38 -32.57
CA PHE A 4 27.82 -15.98 -31.19
C PHE A 4 27.17 -17.09 -30.35
N ALA A 5 27.68 -17.33 -29.15
CA ALA A 5 26.92 -17.96 -28.08
C ALA A 5 26.02 -16.90 -27.45
N ALA A 6 24.71 -17.08 -27.56
CA ALA A 6 23.72 -16.25 -26.91
C ALA A 6 23.80 -16.47 -25.39
N LEU A 7 24.30 -15.46 -24.68
CA LEU A 7 24.28 -15.38 -23.23
C LEU A 7 22.81 -15.17 -22.81
N VAL A 8 22.23 -16.16 -22.12
CA VAL A 8 20.95 -16.01 -21.43
C VAL A 8 21.18 -15.07 -20.24
N LEU A 9 20.94 -13.78 -20.45
CA LEU A 9 20.97 -12.77 -19.40
C LEU A 9 19.69 -12.88 -18.57
N LEU A 10 19.85 -13.21 -17.29
CA LEU A 10 18.80 -13.22 -16.27
C LEU A 10 18.18 -11.81 -16.08
N PRO A 11 16.90 -11.71 -15.66
CA PRO A 11 16.15 -10.44 -15.44
C PRO A 11 16.82 -9.43 -14.51
N SER A 12 17.77 -9.87 -13.69
CA SER A 12 18.34 -9.10 -12.60
C SER A 12 19.33 -8.03 -13.03
N LEU A 13 19.88 -8.08 -14.25
CA LEU A 13 20.82 -7.07 -14.78
C LEU A 13 20.13 -5.85 -15.43
N CYS A 14 18.82 -5.89 -15.70
CA CYS A 14 18.16 -4.82 -16.46
C CYS A 14 17.81 -3.55 -15.66
N CYS A 15 17.95 -3.53 -14.33
CA CYS A 15 17.33 -2.47 -13.52
C CYS A 15 18.26 -1.34 -13.04
N ILE A 16 19.57 -1.37 -13.31
CA ILE A 16 20.46 -0.24 -12.96
C ILE A 16 21.14 0.35 -14.20
N ALA A 17 21.53 -0.50 -15.16
CA ALA A 17 22.20 -0.04 -16.39
C ALA A 17 21.22 0.62 -17.40
N ALA A 18 19.91 0.47 -17.23
CA ALA A 18 18.89 1.10 -18.07
C ALA A 18 18.44 2.48 -17.55
N GLU A 19 18.95 2.98 -16.43
CA GLU A 19 18.32 4.08 -15.68
C GLU A 19 18.88 5.48 -15.93
N VAL A 20 19.83 5.63 -16.85
CA VAL A 20 20.42 6.95 -17.08
C VAL A 20 20.53 7.28 -18.57
N GLU A 21 19.60 8.13 -19.01
CA GLU A 21 19.33 8.66 -20.35
C GLU A 21 19.18 7.64 -21.51
N LYS A 22 17.91 7.43 -21.91
CA LYS A 22 17.47 6.84 -23.19
C LYS A 22 18.31 5.64 -23.69
N SER A 23 17.99 4.43 -23.23
CA SER A 23 18.35 3.20 -23.95
C SER A 23 17.11 2.32 -24.14
N PRO A 24 16.99 1.61 -25.28
CA PRO A 24 15.73 1.31 -25.94
C PRO A 24 15.00 0.15 -25.26
N GLY A 25 14.19 0.43 -24.26
CA GLY A 25 12.77 0.36 -24.58
C GLY A 25 12.43 1.69 -25.22
N ALA A 26 11.59 1.72 -26.25
CA ALA A 26 10.84 2.95 -26.54
C ALA A 26 10.23 3.51 -25.22
N PRO A 27 9.58 4.68 -25.20
CA PRO A 27 8.37 4.81 -24.39
C PRO A 27 7.43 3.66 -24.79
N GLY A 28 7.71 2.46 -24.30
CA GLY A 28 6.88 1.29 -24.43
C GLY A 28 5.77 1.56 -23.46
N ASP A 29 4.55 1.53 -23.96
CA ASP A 29 3.37 1.71 -23.15
C ASP A 29 3.51 0.79 -21.93
N PHE A 30 3.66 1.39 -20.76
CA PHE A 30 3.23 0.76 -19.52
C PHE A 30 1.73 0.99 -19.51
N PRO A 31 0.90 0.10 -20.09
CA PRO A 31 -0.53 0.32 -20.12
C PRO A 31 -1.01 0.56 -18.70
N LYS A 32 -1.61 1.74 -18.50
CA LYS A 32 -2.30 2.03 -17.26
C LYS A 32 -3.55 1.17 -17.20
N PRO A 33 -3.92 0.63 -16.02
CA PRO A 33 -5.23 0.04 -15.85
C PRO A 33 -6.34 1.03 -16.21
N ALA A 34 -7.45 0.51 -16.72
CA ALA A 34 -8.59 1.32 -17.09
C ALA A 34 -9.20 2.01 -15.86
N LYS A 35 -9.59 3.28 -16.00
CA LYS A 35 -10.47 4.00 -15.06
C LYS A 35 -10.00 4.03 -13.60
N GLY A 36 -8.70 4.04 -13.34
CA GLY A 36 -8.15 4.18 -11.99
C GLY A 36 -8.29 2.94 -11.10
N SER A 37 -8.69 1.79 -11.64
CA SER A 37 -8.71 0.54 -10.88
C SER A 37 -7.29 0.09 -10.48
N PRO A 38 -7.13 -0.68 -9.39
CA PRO A 38 -5.85 -1.30 -9.08
C PRO A 38 -5.31 -2.13 -10.24
N TRP A 39 -3.98 -2.17 -10.39
CA TRP A 39 -3.34 -3.17 -11.23
C TRP A 39 -3.43 -4.53 -10.54
N LYS A 40 -3.64 -5.61 -11.31
CA LYS A 40 -3.79 -6.96 -10.79
C LYS A 40 -2.92 -7.94 -11.55
N HIS A 41 -2.22 -8.81 -10.82
CA HIS A 41 -1.60 -10.01 -11.35
C HIS A 41 -2.60 -11.15 -11.23
N GLU A 42 -3.13 -11.64 -12.36
CA GLU A 42 -4.21 -12.64 -12.33
C GLU A 42 -3.77 -13.96 -11.70
N GLU A 43 -2.53 -14.38 -11.93
CA GLU A 43 -2.03 -15.69 -11.52
C GLU A 43 -1.73 -15.79 -10.01
N SER A 44 -1.32 -14.69 -9.38
CA SER A 44 -1.04 -14.65 -7.93
C SER A 44 -2.11 -13.91 -7.12
N GLY A 45 -3.05 -13.23 -7.80
CA GLY A 45 -4.06 -12.39 -7.17
C GLY A 45 -3.54 -11.07 -6.59
N ILE A 46 -2.22 -10.79 -6.67
CA ILE A 46 -1.62 -9.55 -6.14
C ILE A 46 -2.28 -8.34 -6.78
N GLN A 47 -2.63 -7.36 -5.94
CA GLN A 47 -3.19 -6.09 -6.38
C GLN A 47 -2.27 -4.95 -5.96
N LEU A 48 -2.12 -3.97 -6.83
CA LEU A 48 -1.30 -2.78 -6.61
C LEU A 48 -2.12 -1.53 -6.93
N PRO A 49 -2.32 -0.60 -5.98
CA PRO A 49 -3.16 0.58 -6.19
C PRO A 49 -2.49 1.60 -7.11
N GLN A 50 -3.27 2.50 -7.71
CA GLN A 50 -2.76 3.56 -8.59
C GLN A 50 -1.81 4.54 -7.89
N LYS A 51 -2.01 4.76 -6.59
CA LYS A 51 -1.14 5.56 -5.73
C LYS A 51 -0.61 4.69 -4.62
N LEU A 52 0.69 4.75 -4.37
CA LEU A 52 1.34 4.00 -3.30
C LEU A 52 2.36 4.88 -2.62
N GLY A 53 2.09 5.26 -1.37
CA GLY A 53 2.85 6.31 -0.69
C GLY A 53 2.71 7.64 -1.44
N GLY A 54 3.82 8.34 -1.67
CA GLY A 54 3.87 9.56 -2.49
C GLY A 54 4.04 9.31 -3.99
N LEU A 55 3.96 8.07 -4.47
CA LEU A 55 4.21 7.73 -5.87
C LEU A 55 2.94 7.36 -6.63
N THR A 56 2.91 7.69 -7.92
CA THR A 56 1.82 7.36 -8.84
C THR A 56 2.28 6.27 -9.82
N MET A 57 1.41 5.31 -10.08
CA MET A 57 1.68 4.23 -11.02
C MET A 57 1.76 4.76 -12.46
N GLN A 58 2.84 4.38 -13.14
CA GLN A 58 3.04 4.66 -14.56
C GLN A 58 2.39 3.58 -15.44
N GLY A 59 2.31 2.35 -14.94
CA GLY A 59 1.55 1.22 -15.51
C GLY A 59 2.28 -0.11 -15.28
N GLY A 60 1.81 -1.17 -15.94
CA GLY A 60 2.39 -2.52 -15.82
C GLY A 60 2.75 -3.12 -17.18
N ARG A 61 3.89 -3.81 -17.28
CA ARG A 61 4.37 -4.46 -18.51
C ARG A 61 4.65 -5.93 -18.23
N ARG A 62 4.00 -6.82 -18.99
CA ARG A 62 4.40 -8.22 -19.10
C ARG A 62 5.54 -8.34 -20.11
N HIS A 63 6.59 -9.08 -19.74
CA HIS A 63 7.74 -9.30 -20.61
C HIS A 63 7.47 -10.46 -21.57
N ASP A 64 8.05 -10.38 -22.77
CA ASP A 64 7.89 -11.42 -23.79
C ASP A 64 8.54 -12.75 -23.37
N THR A 65 9.63 -12.68 -22.61
CA THR A 65 10.25 -13.84 -21.99
C THR A 65 9.50 -14.17 -20.69
N PRO A 66 8.82 -15.34 -20.60
CA PRO A 66 7.94 -15.66 -19.48
C PRO A 66 8.62 -15.64 -18.11
N ASP A 67 9.91 -16.02 -18.07
CA ASP A 67 10.73 -16.04 -16.84
C ASP A 67 10.98 -14.65 -16.26
N LEU A 68 10.82 -13.58 -17.05
CA LEU A 68 10.95 -12.20 -16.58
C LEU A 68 9.64 -11.69 -15.95
N GLY A 69 8.53 -12.40 -16.15
CA GLY A 69 7.22 -12.11 -15.55
C GLY A 69 6.67 -10.73 -15.92
N VAL A 70 6.28 -9.96 -14.91
CA VAL A 70 5.64 -8.65 -15.03
C VAL A 70 6.35 -7.61 -14.17
N SER A 71 6.48 -6.39 -14.68
CA SER A 71 6.97 -5.22 -13.94
C SER A 71 5.90 -4.15 -13.84
N VAL A 72 5.68 -3.61 -12.66
CA VAL A 72 4.78 -2.48 -12.39
C VAL A 72 5.59 -1.32 -11.85
N ARG A 73 5.47 -0.15 -12.49
CA ARG A 73 6.30 1.01 -12.19
C ARG A 73 5.51 2.12 -11.52
N TYR A 74 6.14 2.76 -10.54
CA TYR A 74 5.70 3.95 -9.83
C TYR A 74 6.74 5.06 -9.96
N ALA A 75 6.29 6.31 -9.99
CA ALA A 75 7.17 7.46 -9.97
C ALA A 75 6.53 8.64 -9.22
N SER A 76 7.39 9.51 -8.72
CA SER A 76 7.04 10.85 -8.25
C SER A 76 6.69 11.75 -9.43
N GLU A 77 6.01 12.86 -9.16
CA GLU A 77 5.60 13.83 -10.19
C GLU A 77 6.79 14.43 -10.94
N ASP A 78 7.88 14.73 -10.23
CA ASP A 78 9.14 15.23 -10.80
C ASP A 78 10.03 14.12 -11.40
N GLY A 79 9.64 12.85 -11.24
CA GLY A 79 10.36 11.68 -11.74
C GLY A 79 11.69 11.40 -11.04
N SER A 80 12.03 12.14 -9.98
CA SER A 80 13.29 12.00 -9.23
C SER A 80 13.33 10.71 -8.41
N VAL A 81 12.17 10.32 -7.86
CA VAL A 81 11.95 9.06 -7.16
C VAL A 81 11.21 8.09 -8.06
N ARG A 82 11.70 6.85 -8.11
CA ARG A 82 11.10 5.74 -8.85
C ARG A 82 10.97 4.52 -7.98
N ALA A 83 9.93 3.74 -8.21
CA ALA A 83 9.81 2.44 -7.59
C ALA A 83 9.23 1.42 -8.57
N GLU A 84 9.55 0.15 -8.36
CA GLU A 84 9.11 -0.94 -9.22
C GLU A 84 8.75 -2.16 -8.38
N VAL A 85 7.69 -2.85 -8.79
CA VAL A 85 7.29 -4.15 -8.28
C VAL A 85 7.39 -5.14 -9.43
N ASN A 86 8.28 -6.11 -9.31
CA ASN A 86 8.50 -7.17 -10.27
C ASN A 86 7.90 -8.47 -9.73
N VAL A 87 7.05 -9.12 -10.52
CA VAL A 87 6.39 -10.38 -10.19
C VAL A 87 6.79 -11.42 -11.24
N TYR A 88 7.49 -12.48 -10.85
CA TYR A 88 8.00 -13.49 -11.78
C TYR A 88 7.98 -14.89 -11.17
N PRO A 89 7.90 -15.96 -11.98
CA PRO A 89 7.74 -17.32 -11.46
C PRO A 89 8.89 -17.76 -10.54
N CYS A 90 8.55 -18.33 -9.39
CA CYS A 90 9.49 -19.03 -8.53
C CYS A 90 9.58 -20.51 -8.95
N LYS A 91 10.71 -20.89 -9.55
CA LYS A 91 10.96 -22.28 -10.00
C LYS A 91 11.44 -23.19 -8.88
N GLN A 92 11.78 -22.64 -7.71
CA GLN A 92 12.29 -23.41 -6.58
C GLN A 92 11.11 -23.97 -5.77
N PRO A 93 11.19 -25.21 -5.25
CA PRO A 93 10.18 -25.73 -4.33
C PRO A 93 10.08 -24.86 -3.08
N HIS A 94 8.86 -24.49 -2.69
CA HIS A 94 8.61 -23.69 -1.50
C HIS A 94 7.23 -24.03 -0.92
N GLY A 95 7.16 -25.07 -0.08
CA GLY A 95 5.94 -25.49 0.60
C GLY A 95 5.88 -25.00 2.04
N THR A 96 6.96 -25.19 2.80
CA THR A 96 7.05 -24.83 4.22
C THR A 96 7.49 -23.37 4.44
N GLU A 97 7.27 -22.83 5.65
CA GLU A 97 7.74 -21.48 6.01
C GLU A 97 9.27 -21.37 5.93
N GLU A 98 9.99 -22.42 6.36
CA GLU A 98 11.46 -22.49 6.30
C GLU A 98 11.98 -22.52 4.85
N GLU A 99 11.34 -23.32 3.98
CA GLU A 99 11.68 -23.35 2.55
C GLU A 99 11.44 -21.99 1.91
N LYS A 100 10.31 -21.35 2.20
CA LYS A 100 10.00 -20.00 1.71
C LYS A 100 11.05 -18.99 2.16
N LEU A 101 11.43 -18.98 3.43
CA LEU A 101 12.47 -18.11 3.94
C LEU A 101 13.81 -18.36 3.23
N LYS A 102 14.18 -19.62 3.02
CA LYS A 102 15.43 -19.99 2.32
C LYS A 102 15.41 -19.51 0.87
N VAL A 103 14.31 -19.72 0.16
CA VAL A 103 14.13 -19.32 -1.25
C VAL A 103 14.14 -17.80 -1.38
N VAL A 104 13.43 -17.09 -0.52
CA VAL A 104 13.41 -15.62 -0.48
C VAL A 104 14.78 -15.04 -0.14
N SER A 105 15.47 -15.59 0.86
CA SER A 105 16.81 -15.13 1.24
C SER A 105 17.84 -15.42 0.14
N GLY A 106 17.72 -16.56 -0.53
CA GLY A 106 18.55 -16.93 -1.68
C GLY A 106 18.36 -15.96 -2.85
N GLU A 107 17.12 -15.58 -3.16
CA GLU A 107 16.82 -14.59 -4.19
C GLU A 107 17.34 -13.20 -3.82
N ALA A 108 17.15 -12.77 -2.57
CA ALA A 108 17.74 -11.51 -2.09
C ALA A 108 19.28 -11.52 -2.25
N ALA A 109 19.95 -12.61 -1.86
CA ALA A 109 21.39 -12.77 -2.02
C ALA A 109 21.83 -12.77 -3.49
N ALA A 110 21.06 -13.39 -4.39
CA ALA A 110 21.32 -13.38 -5.83
C ALA A 110 21.26 -11.96 -6.39
N VAL A 111 20.24 -11.18 -6.02
CA VAL A 111 20.13 -9.76 -6.41
C VAL A 111 21.33 -8.96 -5.92
N LEU A 112 21.75 -9.13 -4.66
CA LEU A 112 22.95 -8.46 -4.15
C LEU A 112 24.22 -8.89 -4.88
N GLY A 113 24.31 -10.17 -5.28
CA GLY A 113 25.39 -10.71 -6.11
C GLY A 113 25.47 -10.03 -7.48
N ASP A 114 24.32 -9.80 -8.12
CA ASP A 114 24.25 -9.07 -9.39
C ASP A 114 24.70 -7.62 -9.24
N LEU A 115 24.37 -6.94 -8.14
CA LEU A 115 24.89 -5.60 -7.86
C LEU A 115 26.42 -5.57 -7.72
N LYS A 116 27.02 -6.57 -7.06
CA LYS A 116 28.49 -6.70 -6.98
C LYS A 116 29.11 -6.95 -8.35
N LYS A 117 28.43 -7.72 -9.20
CA LYS A 117 28.88 -7.94 -10.57
C LYS A 117 28.86 -6.63 -11.36
N MET A 118 27.81 -5.83 -11.22
CA MET A 118 27.72 -4.50 -11.84
C MET A 118 28.82 -3.55 -11.38
N GLU A 119 29.20 -3.61 -10.09
CA GLU A 119 30.33 -2.81 -9.58
C GLU A 119 31.66 -3.25 -10.22
N LYS A 120 31.90 -4.56 -10.33
CA LYS A 120 33.09 -5.11 -11.01
C LYS A 120 33.14 -4.75 -12.50
N GLU A 121 31.99 -4.65 -13.14
CA GLU A 121 31.85 -4.25 -14.55
C GLU A 121 31.91 -2.73 -14.74
N GLY A 122 32.01 -1.94 -13.66
CA GLY A 122 32.11 -0.48 -13.69
C GLY A 122 30.80 0.24 -13.97
N ALA A 123 29.66 -0.47 -13.93
CA ALA A 123 28.34 0.14 -14.10
C ALA A 123 27.90 0.95 -12.85
N CYS A 124 28.44 0.59 -11.68
CA CYS A 124 28.33 1.38 -10.46
C CYS A 124 29.63 1.33 -9.66
N SER A 125 29.76 2.20 -8.66
CA SER A 125 30.84 2.21 -7.68
C SER A 125 30.33 2.57 -6.29
N LYS A 126 31.16 2.34 -5.27
CA LYS A 126 30.86 2.64 -3.85
C LYS A 126 29.57 1.95 -3.41
N LEU A 127 29.41 0.68 -3.75
CA LEU A 127 28.25 -0.08 -3.37
C LEU A 127 28.29 -0.37 -1.86
N GLU A 128 27.28 0.09 -1.14
CA GLU A 128 27.12 -0.13 0.29
C GLU A 128 25.76 -0.79 0.57
N TYR A 129 25.75 -1.66 1.58
CA TYR A 129 24.54 -2.34 2.07
C TYR A 129 24.35 -1.94 3.52
N GLY A 130 23.13 -1.55 3.88
CA GLY A 130 22.76 -1.43 5.29
C GLY A 130 22.32 -2.78 5.87
N GLU A 131 21.93 -2.75 7.14
CA GLU A 131 21.43 -3.92 7.85
C GLU A 131 20.12 -4.41 7.20
N GLY A 132 20.07 -5.71 6.88
CA GLY A 132 18.90 -6.33 6.31
C GLY A 132 17.88 -6.67 7.38
N GLU A 133 16.60 -6.47 7.08
CA GLU A 133 15.49 -6.80 7.97
C GLU A 133 14.61 -7.88 7.35
N SER A 134 13.89 -8.63 8.20
CA SER A 134 12.93 -9.61 7.73
C SER A 134 11.59 -9.43 8.42
N TRP A 135 10.53 -9.51 7.63
CA TRP A 135 9.16 -9.26 8.07
C TRP A 135 8.26 -10.42 7.66
N LYS A 136 7.20 -10.68 8.43
CA LYS A 136 6.19 -11.67 8.05
C LYS A 136 5.07 -11.00 7.27
N VAL A 137 4.77 -11.54 6.08
CA VAL A 137 3.72 -11.04 5.18
C VAL A 137 2.71 -12.16 4.95
N SER A 138 1.41 -11.84 4.93
CA SER A 138 0.36 -12.82 4.68
C SER A 138 0.28 -13.15 3.20
N THR A 139 0.39 -14.44 2.87
CA THR A 139 0.38 -14.95 1.49
C THR A 139 -0.65 -16.03 1.23
N GLY A 140 -1.53 -16.25 2.21
CA GLY A 140 -2.62 -17.21 2.17
C GLY A 140 -3.50 -17.08 3.42
N PRO A 141 -4.66 -17.77 3.47
CA PRO A 141 -5.60 -17.69 4.60
C PRO A 141 -4.94 -17.91 5.97
N ASN A 142 -4.01 -18.88 6.04
CA ASN A 142 -3.23 -19.23 7.22
C ASN A 142 -1.73 -19.29 6.92
N GLU A 143 -1.30 -18.61 5.86
CA GLU A 143 0.07 -18.67 5.38
C GLU A 143 0.74 -17.31 5.57
N LYS A 144 1.96 -17.36 6.12
CA LYS A 144 2.86 -16.22 6.16
C LYS A 144 4.18 -16.63 5.52
N THR A 145 4.80 -15.67 4.86
CA THR A 145 6.14 -15.81 4.27
C THR A 145 7.05 -14.70 4.78
N ALA A 146 8.35 -14.90 4.60
CA ALA A 146 9.33 -13.86 4.86
C ALA A 146 9.32 -12.81 3.73
N PHE A 147 9.50 -11.56 4.13
CA PHE A 147 9.80 -10.44 3.25
C PHE A 147 11.13 -9.86 3.71
N VAL A 148 12.18 -10.07 2.92
CA VAL A 148 13.55 -9.65 3.23
C VAL A 148 13.80 -8.28 2.62
N GLU A 149 14.24 -7.34 3.43
CA GLU A 149 14.49 -5.95 3.06
C GLU A 149 15.96 -5.61 3.20
N VAL A 150 16.52 -4.92 2.21
CA VAL A 150 17.91 -4.48 2.23
C VAL A 150 18.01 -3.04 1.72
N PRO A 151 18.37 -2.07 2.57
CA PRO A 151 18.76 -0.73 2.12
C PRO A 151 20.13 -0.78 1.46
N LEU A 152 20.31 0.00 0.39
CA LEU A 152 21.52 0.03 -0.40
C LEU A 152 21.80 1.42 -0.96
N SER A 153 23.08 1.77 -1.11
CA SER A 153 23.54 3.00 -1.74
C SER A 153 24.64 2.69 -2.74
N CYS A 154 24.68 3.44 -3.84
CA CYS A 154 25.76 3.33 -4.81
C CYS A 154 25.86 4.61 -5.66
N VAL A 155 26.95 4.74 -6.40
CA VAL A 155 27.12 5.72 -7.46
C VAL A 155 26.93 5.01 -8.79
N VAL A 156 25.89 5.37 -9.54
CA VAL A 156 25.61 4.80 -10.87
C VAL A 156 26.34 5.60 -11.94
N HIS A 157 26.98 4.90 -12.88
CA HIS A 157 27.70 5.51 -14.00
C HIS A 157 26.86 5.45 -15.28
N GLU A 158 26.64 6.59 -15.92
CA GLU A 158 26.07 6.65 -17.26
C GLU A 158 26.99 5.97 -18.28
N SER A 159 26.41 5.16 -19.18
CA SER A 159 27.08 4.49 -20.31
C SER A 159 27.49 5.48 -21.41
N ALA A 160 28.22 6.53 -21.04
CA ALA A 160 28.92 7.47 -21.91
C ALA A 160 29.96 8.34 -21.15
N GLY A 161 30.34 7.95 -19.93
CA GLY A 161 31.46 8.55 -19.21
C GLY A 161 31.29 10.02 -18.77
N LYS A 162 30.06 10.54 -18.66
CA LYS A 162 29.84 11.98 -18.40
C LYS A 162 29.02 12.36 -17.17
N ALA A 163 28.26 11.45 -16.55
CA ALA A 163 27.69 11.73 -15.22
C ALA A 163 27.65 10.48 -14.33
N ALA A 164 28.12 10.66 -13.11
CA ALA A 164 28.01 9.70 -12.02
C ALA A 164 26.98 10.25 -11.05
N ARG A 165 25.95 9.47 -10.72
CA ARG A 165 24.85 9.93 -9.86
C ARG A 165 24.79 9.05 -8.61
N PRO A 166 24.99 9.63 -7.41
CA PRO A 166 24.79 8.89 -6.18
C PRO A 166 23.30 8.66 -5.96
N VAL A 167 22.92 7.41 -5.75
CA VAL A 167 21.54 6.99 -5.50
C VAL A 167 21.49 6.13 -4.26
N SER A 168 20.36 6.21 -3.59
CA SER A 168 19.99 5.31 -2.51
C SER A 168 18.76 4.51 -2.94
N SER A 169 18.64 3.31 -2.41
CA SER A 169 17.58 2.39 -2.78
C SER A 169 17.22 1.47 -1.62
N ARG A 170 15.99 0.96 -1.64
CA ARG A 170 15.53 -0.09 -0.73
C ARG A 170 14.98 -1.24 -1.57
N LEU A 171 15.59 -2.41 -1.40
CA LEU A 171 15.17 -3.67 -2.01
C LEU A 171 14.26 -4.41 -1.03
N GLY A 172 13.20 -5.04 -1.53
CA GLY A 172 12.44 -6.03 -0.78
C GLY A 172 12.16 -7.25 -1.65
N VAL A 173 12.21 -8.45 -1.08
CA VAL A 173 11.95 -9.71 -1.79
C VAL A 173 11.04 -10.59 -0.96
N THR A 174 10.06 -11.21 -1.60
CA THR A 174 9.20 -12.24 -1.01
C THR A 174 8.70 -13.23 -2.06
N VAL A 175 7.95 -14.25 -1.64
CA VAL A 175 7.31 -15.24 -2.52
C VAL A 175 5.83 -15.39 -2.18
N VAL A 176 4.97 -15.33 -3.19
CA VAL A 176 3.50 -15.33 -3.06
C VAL A 176 2.92 -16.25 -4.14
N SER A 177 2.19 -17.28 -3.74
CA SER A 177 1.46 -18.17 -4.65
C SER A 177 2.30 -18.70 -5.83
N GLY A 178 3.57 -19.06 -5.60
CA GLY A 178 4.46 -19.55 -6.67
C GLY A 178 5.26 -18.47 -7.40
N TYR A 179 5.16 -17.20 -7.01
CA TYR A 179 5.82 -16.08 -7.69
C TYR A 179 6.72 -15.32 -6.74
N PHE A 180 7.94 -15.01 -7.16
CA PHE A 180 8.74 -13.99 -6.51
C PHE A 180 8.12 -12.63 -6.71
N VAL A 181 8.12 -11.83 -5.64
CA VAL A 181 7.78 -10.42 -5.68
C VAL A 181 9.02 -9.65 -5.22
N LYS A 182 9.64 -8.95 -6.16
CA LYS A 182 10.81 -8.11 -5.93
C LYS A 182 10.40 -6.65 -6.04
N VAL A 183 10.57 -5.90 -4.97
CA VAL A 183 10.25 -4.48 -4.91
C VAL A 183 11.53 -3.68 -4.84
N ARG A 184 11.54 -2.51 -5.48
CA ARG A 184 12.66 -1.60 -5.41
C ARG A 184 12.16 -0.17 -5.35
N TYR A 185 12.66 0.61 -4.40
CA TYR A 185 12.42 2.04 -4.29
C TYR A 185 13.76 2.75 -4.43
N ILE A 186 13.90 3.69 -5.35
CA ILE A 186 15.15 4.35 -5.72
C ILE A 186 14.95 5.87 -5.64
N TYR A 187 15.90 6.57 -5.03
CA TYR A 187 15.86 8.01 -4.88
C TYR A 187 17.29 8.62 -4.88
N PRO A 188 17.42 9.92 -5.19
CA PRO A 188 18.71 10.61 -5.18
C PRO A 188 19.35 10.63 -3.78
N ALA A 189 20.65 10.35 -3.68
CA ALA A 189 21.31 10.24 -2.37
C ALA A 189 21.34 11.56 -1.56
N ASP A 190 21.27 12.70 -2.23
CA ASP A 190 21.17 14.03 -1.61
C ASP A 190 19.81 14.27 -0.93
N ARG A 191 18.77 13.50 -1.27
CA ARG A 191 17.45 13.53 -0.62
C ARG A 191 17.31 12.56 0.55
N LYS A 192 18.40 12.07 1.14
CA LYS A 192 18.39 11.03 2.18
C LYS A 192 17.38 11.27 3.33
N LEU A 193 17.29 12.50 3.84
CA LEU A 193 16.41 12.84 4.97
C LEU A 193 14.93 12.60 4.67
N GLU A 194 14.50 12.79 3.42
CA GLU A 194 13.12 12.55 2.97
C GLU A 194 12.97 11.14 2.40
N GLY A 195 13.96 10.69 1.63
CA GLY A 195 13.94 9.45 0.88
C GLY A 195 14.00 8.19 1.74
N ASP A 196 14.78 8.20 2.83
CA ASP A 196 14.87 7.04 3.73
C ASP A 196 13.52 6.72 4.39
N PRO A 197 12.86 7.66 5.11
CA PRO A 197 11.54 7.43 5.67
C PRO A 197 10.49 7.09 4.60
N ALA A 198 10.50 7.78 3.45
CA ALA A 198 9.56 7.52 2.37
C ALA A 198 9.73 6.11 1.78
N SER A 199 10.97 5.60 1.67
CA SER A 199 11.24 4.24 1.19
C SER A 199 10.68 3.18 2.14
N VAL A 200 10.80 3.38 3.46
CA VAL A 200 10.26 2.46 4.48
C VAL A 200 8.74 2.43 4.39
N VAL A 201 8.09 3.59 4.32
CA VAL A 201 6.63 3.70 4.17
C VAL A 201 6.17 3.04 2.88
N TRP A 202 6.87 3.28 1.76
CA TRP A 202 6.49 2.70 0.47
C TRP A 202 6.59 1.17 0.49
N VAL A 203 7.71 0.60 0.96
CA VAL A 203 7.87 -0.85 1.06
C VAL A 203 6.84 -1.46 2.01
N LYS A 204 6.56 -0.82 3.16
CA LYS A 204 5.48 -1.22 4.07
C LYS A 204 4.14 -1.31 3.34
N LYS A 205 3.78 -0.29 2.56
CA LYS A 205 2.54 -0.28 1.77
C LYS A 205 2.53 -1.37 0.68
N VAL A 206 3.65 -1.70 0.05
CA VAL A 206 3.71 -2.85 -0.88
C VAL A 206 3.45 -4.17 -0.17
N ARG A 207 4.04 -4.40 1.02
CA ARG A 207 3.76 -5.61 1.82
C ARG A 207 2.27 -5.77 2.12
N MET A 208 1.60 -4.66 2.46
CA MET A 208 0.16 -4.63 2.69
C MET A 208 -0.62 -4.89 1.39
N ALA A 209 -0.20 -4.30 0.27
CA ALA A 209 -0.83 -4.55 -1.03
C ALA A 209 -0.73 -6.01 -1.48
N ILE A 210 0.40 -6.66 -1.22
CA ILE A 210 0.60 -8.10 -1.45
C ILE A 210 -0.32 -8.94 -0.57
N SER A 211 -0.56 -8.52 0.67
CA SER A 211 -1.40 -9.24 1.63
C SER A 211 -2.90 -9.03 1.40
N GLU A 212 -3.29 -7.99 0.66
CA GLU A 212 -4.68 -7.56 0.45
C GLU A 212 -5.64 -8.69 0.06
N PRO A 213 -5.33 -9.58 -0.92
CA PRO A 213 -6.24 -10.65 -1.32
C PRO A 213 -6.61 -11.61 -0.18
N PHE A 214 -5.76 -11.70 0.84
CA PHE A 214 -5.91 -12.60 1.99
C PHE A 214 -6.45 -11.87 3.23
N LEU A 215 -6.31 -10.55 3.29
CA LEU A 215 -6.82 -9.71 4.37
C LEU A 215 -8.27 -9.27 4.11
N ARG A 216 -8.61 -8.91 2.87
CA ARG A 216 -9.93 -8.41 2.48
C ARG A 216 -11.09 -9.30 2.95
N PRO A 217 -11.08 -10.64 2.74
CA PRO A 217 -12.17 -11.49 3.23
C PRO A 217 -12.34 -11.48 4.76
N LYS A 218 -11.24 -11.33 5.51
CA LYS A 218 -11.28 -11.25 6.98
C LYS A 218 -11.88 -9.92 7.44
N VAL A 219 -11.58 -8.83 6.73
CA VAL A 219 -12.18 -7.52 6.98
C VAL A 219 -13.66 -7.52 6.63
N GLU A 220 -14.07 -8.14 5.53
CA GLU A 220 -15.47 -8.31 5.16
C GLU A 220 -16.26 -9.10 6.22
N GLU A 221 -15.66 -10.15 6.80
CA GLU A 221 -16.26 -10.87 7.93
C GLU A 221 -16.39 -9.97 9.18
N ALA A 222 -15.36 -9.18 9.49
CA ALA A 222 -15.40 -8.24 10.60
C ALA A 222 -16.47 -7.15 10.40
N LEU A 223 -16.58 -6.58 9.19
CA LEU A 223 -17.65 -5.63 8.84
C LEU A 223 -19.03 -6.24 9.08
N LYS A 224 -19.24 -7.50 8.67
CA LYS A 224 -20.50 -8.22 8.91
C LYS A 224 -20.80 -8.37 10.40
N LYS A 225 -19.83 -8.77 11.21
CA LYS A 225 -19.98 -8.91 12.67
C LYS A 225 -20.32 -7.58 13.34
N TYR A 226 -19.65 -6.51 12.94
CA TYR A 226 -19.93 -5.17 13.45
C TYR A 226 -21.38 -4.73 13.18
N HIS A 227 -21.86 -4.90 11.95
CA HIS A 227 -23.21 -4.48 11.56
C HIS A 227 -24.33 -5.26 12.28
N GLN A 228 -24.05 -6.50 12.72
CA GLN A 228 -25.00 -7.29 13.51
C GLN A 228 -25.25 -6.68 14.89
N ASP A 229 -24.18 -6.41 15.64
CA ASP A 229 -24.27 -5.76 16.95
C ASP A 229 -23.02 -4.91 17.25
N PRO A 230 -23.03 -3.60 16.90
CA PRO A 230 -21.86 -2.73 16.98
C PRO A 230 -21.48 -2.32 18.41
N LEU A 231 -22.36 -2.56 19.39
CA LEU A 231 -22.13 -2.24 20.80
C LEU A 231 -21.73 -3.48 21.63
N SER A 232 -21.84 -4.69 21.07
CA SER A 232 -21.33 -5.91 21.69
C SER A 232 -19.79 -5.98 21.71
N ASP A 233 -19.23 -6.82 22.59
CA ASP A 233 -17.79 -7.11 22.64
C ASP A 233 -17.24 -7.66 21.30
N GLU A 234 -18.05 -8.48 20.61
CA GLU A 234 -17.69 -9.00 19.29
C GLU A 234 -17.68 -7.88 18.24
N GLY A 235 -18.69 -6.99 18.26
CA GLY A 235 -18.74 -5.81 17.40
C GLY A 235 -17.57 -4.85 17.64
N VAL A 236 -17.22 -4.60 18.91
CA VAL A 236 -16.06 -3.77 19.28
C VAL A 236 -14.76 -4.37 18.77
N THR A 237 -14.57 -5.68 18.93
CA THR A 237 -13.40 -6.41 18.42
C THR A 237 -13.33 -6.37 16.89
N ALA A 238 -14.48 -6.53 16.22
CA ALA A 238 -14.59 -6.46 14.78
C ALA A 238 -14.22 -5.07 14.25
N ALA A 239 -14.74 -4.01 14.86
CA ALA A 239 -14.36 -2.64 14.52
C ALA A 239 -12.86 -2.36 14.74
N GLY A 240 -12.26 -2.91 15.80
CA GLY A 240 -10.82 -2.83 16.03
C GLY A 240 -10.01 -3.48 14.90
N SER A 241 -10.46 -4.62 14.40
CA SER A 241 -9.83 -5.30 13.24
C SER A 241 -9.95 -4.48 11.96
N VAL A 242 -11.11 -3.86 11.73
CA VAL A 242 -11.34 -2.95 10.59
C VAL A 242 -10.46 -1.71 10.68
N ALA A 243 -10.31 -1.12 11.87
CA ALA A 243 -9.44 0.04 12.09
C ALA A 243 -7.95 -0.28 11.87
N ALA A 244 -7.48 -1.41 12.39
CA ALA A 244 -6.10 -1.86 12.16
C ALA A 244 -5.82 -2.12 10.67
N TYR A 245 -6.81 -2.63 9.93
CA TYR A 245 -6.71 -2.76 8.48
C TYR A 245 -6.67 -1.38 7.79
N ALA A 246 -7.53 -0.44 8.20
CA ALA A 246 -7.60 0.90 7.62
C ALA A 246 -6.31 1.70 7.76
N GLU A 247 -5.63 1.55 8.90
CA GLU A 247 -4.36 2.24 9.18
C GLU A 247 -3.23 1.80 8.23
N GLU A 248 -3.23 0.53 7.83
CA GLU A 248 -2.14 -0.09 7.10
C GLU A 248 -2.43 -0.26 5.60
N SER A 249 -3.71 -0.38 5.22
CA SER A 249 -4.11 -0.70 3.85
C SER A 249 -3.87 0.48 2.91
N PRO A 250 -3.15 0.29 1.79
CA PRO A 250 -3.02 1.33 0.77
C PRO A 250 -4.27 1.49 -0.10
N PHE A 251 -5.31 0.67 0.12
CA PHE A 251 -6.60 0.74 -0.56
C PHE A 251 -7.66 1.52 0.24
N VAL A 252 -7.31 1.95 1.45
CA VAL A 252 -8.20 2.74 2.31
C VAL A 252 -7.66 4.16 2.39
N SER A 253 -8.54 5.13 2.13
CA SER A 253 -8.25 6.55 2.30
C SER A 253 -9.33 7.13 3.19
N LEU A 254 -9.03 7.25 4.49
CA LEU A 254 -9.94 7.86 5.46
C LEU A 254 -9.43 9.22 5.89
N ASN A 255 -10.26 10.23 5.72
CA ASN A 255 -10.12 11.50 6.41
C ASN A 255 -11.18 11.56 7.51
N ILE A 256 -10.76 11.44 8.76
CA ILE A 256 -11.67 11.46 9.90
C ILE A 256 -11.94 12.92 10.31
N PRO A 257 -13.19 13.40 10.23
CA PRO A 257 -13.57 14.74 10.68
C PRO A 257 -13.23 14.94 12.15
N LEU A 258 -12.72 16.12 12.50
CA LEU A 258 -12.46 16.46 13.91
C LEU A 258 -13.77 16.46 14.73
N GLU A 259 -14.87 16.84 14.08
CA GLU A 259 -16.20 16.92 14.64
C GLU A 259 -16.68 15.57 15.17
N ILE A 260 -16.35 14.45 14.48
CA ILE A 260 -16.69 13.09 14.95
C ILE A 260 -16.06 12.83 16.32
N VAL A 261 -14.82 13.28 16.53
CA VAL A 261 -14.10 13.14 17.80
C VAL A 261 -14.72 14.03 18.88
N GLN A 262 -15.12 15.26 18.51
CA GLN A 262 -15.71 16.23 19.42
C GLN A 262 -17.12 15.81 19.87
N TRP A 263 -18.00 15.44 18.93
CA TRP A 263 -19.34 14.93 19.22
C TRP A 263 -19.27 13.68 20.08
N GLY A 264 -18.31 12.80 19.79
CA GLY A 264 -18.02 11.63 20.63
C GLY A 264 -17.74 12.00 22.09
N GLY A 265 -16.89 13.00 22.33
CA GLY A 265 -16.59 13.47 23.69
C GLY A 265 -17.78 14.14 24.41
N VAL A 266 -18.74 14.69 23.68
CA VAL A 266 -19.99 15.20 24.26
C VAL A 266 -20.90 14.04 24.64
N CYS A 267 -21.06 13.06 23.76
CA CYS A 267 -21.87 11.86 24.02
C CYS A 267 -21.35 11.07 25.23
N GLU A 268 -20.02 11.01 25.40
CA GLU A 268 -19.35 10.25 26.45
C GLU A 268 -19.72 10.70 27.87
N LYS A 269 -20.15 11.96 28.02
CA LYS A 269 -20.63 12.49 29.31
C LYS A 269 -21.94 11.87 29.78
N VAL A 270 -22.71 11.26 28.87
CA VAL A 270 -24.04 10.69 29.12
C VAL A 270 -24.03 9.17 28.90
N ALA A 271 -23.39 8.71 27.83
CA ALA A 271 -23.24 7.32 27.46
C ALA A 271 -21.75 6.96 27.48
N PRO A 272 -21.25 6.21 28.48
CA PRO A 272 -19.86 5.79 28.56
C PRO A 272 -19.36 5.12 27.27
N ASP A 273 -18.08 5.29 26.94
CA ASP A 273 -17.40 4.74 25.76
C ASP A 273 -17.94 5.18 24.38
N SER A 274 -19.02 5.96 24.33
CA SER A 274 -19.67 6.40 23.07
C SER A 274 -18.72 7.15 22.14
N ARG A 275 -17.71 7.85 22.67
CA ARG A 275 -16.65 8.48 21.87
C ARG A 275 -15.94 7.47 20.96
N LEU A 276 -15.51 6.34 21.52
CA LEU A 276 -14.83 5.29 20.76
C LEU A 276 -15.79 4.57 19.83
N HIS A 277 -17.03 4.34 20.25
CA HIS A 277 -18.04 3.72 19.39
C HIS A 277 -18.34 4.57 18.15
N LEU A 278 -18.53 5.88 18.29
CA LEU A 278 -18.81 6.79 17.17
C LEU A 278 -17.63 6.91 16.20
N LEU A 279 -16.40 6.95 16.72
CA LEU A 279 -15.19 6.91 15.90
C LEU A 279 -15.08 5.60 15.11
N ARG A 280 -15.33 4.46 15.77
CA ARG A 280 -15.35 3.13 15.15
C ARG A 280 -16.41 3.04 14.05
N ALA A 281 -17.60 3.56 14.28
CA ALA A 281 -18.67 3.60 13.28
C ALA A 281 -18.25 4.35 12.01
N PHE A 282 -17.62 5.52 12.18
CA PHE A 282 -17.13 6.30 11.04
C PHE A 282 -16.09 5.52 10.23
N ILE A 283 -15.11 4.93 10.92
CA ILE A 283 -14.06 4.12 10.29
C ILE A 283 -14.67 2.93 9.55
N VAL A 284 -15.61 2.21 10.17
CA VAL A 284 -16.28 1.05 9.56
C VAL A 284 -16.99 1.44 8.26
N GLY A 285 -17.83 2.48 8.29
CA GLY A 285 -18.54 2.94 7.11
C GLY A 285 -17.60 3.40 5.99
N GLY A 286 -16.56 4.15 6.35
CA GLY A 286 -15.59 4.63 5.38
C GLY A 286 -14.72 3.52 4.78
N VAL A 287 -14.31 2.52 5.56
CA VAL A 287 -13.55 1.35 5.05
C VAL A 287 -14.41 0.56 4.09
N GLU A 288 -15.66 0.27 4.45
CA GLU A 288 -16.58 -0.47 3.59
C GLU A 288 -16.77 0.21 2.23
N ALA A 289 -16.90 1.54 2.22
CA ALA A 289 -16.97 2.34 1.01
C ALA A 289 -15.66 2.34 0.20
N SER A 290 -14.52 2.53 0.89
CA SER A 290 -13.19 2.55 0.27
C SER A 290 -12.89 1.23 -0.45
N MET A 291 -13.24 0.10 0.17
CA MET A 291 -13.06 -1.23 -0.42
C MET A 291 -13.87 -1.45 -1.70
N LYS A 292 -14.95 -0.68 -1.90
CA LYS A 292 -15.78 -0.64 -3.11
C LYS A 292 -15.29 0.37 -4.16
N SER A 293 -14.11 0.97 -3.95
CA SER A 293 -13.51 1.99 -4.83
C SER A 293 -14.41 3.21 -5.06
N GLN A 294 -15.15 3.60 -4.02
CA GLN A 294 -15.97 4.80 -4.03
C GLN A 294 -15.11 6.07 -3.93
N SER A 295 -15.67 7.20 -4.38
CA SER A 295 -15.04 8.51 -4.29
C SER A 295 -14.87 8.97 -2.83
N ASP A 296 -13.97 9.91 -2.57
CA ASP A 296 -13.75 10.44 -1.21
C ASP A 296 -15.05 10.97 -0.58
N ASP A 297 -15.90 11.63 -1.37
CA ASP A 297 -17.22 12.12 -0.92
C ASP A 297 -18.14 10.96 -0.51
N GLU A 298 -18.16 9.86 -1.27
CA GLU A 298 -18.95 8.67 -0.95
C GLU A 298 -18.40 7.91 0.27
N VAL A 299 -17.07 7.88 0.45
CA VAL A 299 -16.41 7.32 1.63
C VAL A 299 -16.81 8.10 2.89
N ILE A 300 -16.79 9.43 2.82
CA ILE A 300 -17.24 10.29 3.91
C ILE A 300 -18.74 10.09 4.19
N ALA A 301 -19.57 10.03 3.13
CA ALA A 301 -21.01 9.81 3.27
C ALA A 301 -21.31 8.48 4.00
N ALA A 302 -20.59 7.42 3.66
CA ALA A 302 -20.74 6.12 4.28
C ALA A 302 -20.32 6.14 5.76
N GLY A 303 -19.18 6.76 6.08
CA GLY A 303 -18.75 6.95 7.47
C GLY A 303 -19.79 7.70 8.30
N MET A 304 -20.30 8.82 7.77
CA MET A 304 -21.36 9.61 8.41
C MET A 304 -22.66 8.81 8.61
N GLY A 305 -23.05 8.01 7.62
CA GLY A 305 -24.26 7.18 7.68
C GLY A 305 -24.21 6.17 8.82
N VAL A 306 -23.10 5.43 8.94
CA VAL A 306 -22.93 4.43 10.01
C VAL A 306 -22.82 5.11 11.38
N THR A 307 -22.16 6.28 11.46
CA THR A 307 -22.12 7.09 12.69
C THR A 307 -23.51 7.55 13.13
N ALA A 308 -24.35 8.04 12.21
CA ALA A 308 -25.71 8.47 12.50
C ALA A 308 -26.58 7.29 13.00
N GLU A 309 -26.46 6.13 12.36
CA GLU A 309 -27.17 4.92 12.78
C GLU A 309 -26.77 4.49 14.20
N LEU A 310 -25.46 4.46 14.49
CA LEU A 310 -24.97 4.10 15.82
C LEU A 310 -25.45 5.10 16.88
N TYR A 311 -25.44 6.40 16.58
CA TYR A 311 -25.95 7.42 17.49
C TYR A 311 -27.43 7.20 17.84
N GLN A 312 -28.27 6.87 16.85
CA GLN A 312 -29.67 6.53 17.10
C GLN A 312 -29.81 5.28 18.00
N ARG A 313 -28.92 4.28 17.85
CA ARG A 313 -28.89 3.09 18.74
C ARG A 313 -28.49 3.48 20.17
N LEU A 314 -27.46 4.31 20.34
CA LEU A 314 -27.04 4.83 21.64
C LEU A 314 -28.14 5.63 22.32
N LYS A 315 -28.85 6.50 21.59
CA LYS A 315 -29.98 7.29 22.09
C LYS A 315 -31.15 6.42 22.57
N LYS A 316 -31.38 5.25 21.96
CA LYS A 316 -32.38 4.28 22.43
C LYS A 316 -31.99 3.63 23.77
N GLN A 317 -30.70 3.44 24.03
CA GLN A 317 -30.20 2.90 25.30
C GLN A 317 -30.05 3.98 26.38
N HIS A 318 -29.76 5.21 25.97
CA HIS A 318 -29.54 6.37 26.82
C HIS A 318 -30.45 7.51 26.36
N THR A 319 -31.69 7.54 26.82
CA THR A 319 -32.71 8.50 26.36
C THR A 319 -32.37 9.97 26.67
N GLU A 320 -31.48 10.19 27.64
CA GLU A 320 -30.92 11.49 28.02
C GLU A 320 -29.94 12.04 26.97
N LEU A 321 -29.48 11.18 26.04
CA LEU A 321 -28.54 11.56 24.99
C LEU A 321 -29.25 12.43 23.96
N ASN A 322 -28.90 13.72 23.95
CA ASN A 322 -29.39 14.68 22.98
C ASN A 322 -28.26 15.64 22.63
N VAL A 323 -27.62 15.40 21.48
CA VAL A 323 -26.53 16.24 20.97
C VAL A 323 -26.99 16.87 19.66
N ASP A 324 -27.29 18.17 19.69
CA ASP A 324 -27.89 18.90 18.56
C ASP A 324 -27.21 18.65 17.21
N ASP A 325 -25.87 18.64 17.17
CA ASP A 325 -25.14 18.41 15.92
C ASP A 325 -25.24 16.96 15.42
N MET A 326 -25.40 15.99 16.32
CA MET A 326 -25.66 14.60 15.95
C MET A 326 -27.10 14.42 15.45
N GLU A 327 -28.08 15.14 16.01
CA GLU A 327 -29.44 15.17 15.46
C GLU A 327 -29.44 15.77 14.05
N LYS A 328 -28.73 16.89 13.83
CA LYS A 328 -28.57 17.48 12.48
C LYS A 328 -27.86 16.53 11.52
N LEU A 329 -26.86 15.78 11.99
CA LEU A 329 -26.20 14.76 11.18
C LEU A 329 -27.20 13.68 10.74
N VAL A 330 -28.01 13.16 11.68
CA VAL A 330 -29.06 12.18 11.40
C VAL A 330 -30.02 12.71 10.33
N GLU A 331 -30.54 13.92 10.51
CA GLU A 331 -31.44 14.57 9.55
C GLU A 331 -30.78 14.73 8.17
N ALA A 332 -29.51 15.13 8.13
CA ALA A 332 -28.75 15.29 6.89
C ALA A 332 -28.52 13.95 6.18
N VAL A 333 -28.22 12.87 6.93
CA VAL A 333 -28.06 11.52 6.38
C VAL A 333 -29.38 11.02 5.81
N ASP A 334 -30.49 11.16 6.54
CA ASP A 334 -31.83 10.77 6.10
C ASP A 334 -32.26 11.53 4.83
N ALA A 335 -31.88 12.81 4.72
CA ALA A 335 -32.10 13.64 3.55
C ALA A 335 -31.10 13.39 2.39
N ARG A 336 -30.16 12.44 2.54
CA ARG A 336 -29.05 12.18 1.59
C ARG A 336 -28.13 13.39 1.34
N LYS A 337 -27.97 14.24 2.35
CA LYS A 337 -27.13 15.45 2.36
C LYS A 337 -25.93 15.36 3.31
N GLY A 338 -25.57 14.16 3.77
CA GLY A 338 -24.43 13.98 4.70
C GLY A 338 -23.10 14.57 4.21
N VAL A 339 -22.81 14.50 2.90
CA VAL A 339 -21.60 15.11 2.32
C VAL A 339 -21.65 16.64 2.36
N GLU A 340 -22.80 17.24 2.04
CA GLU A 340 -23.00 18.68 2.09
C GLU A 340 -22.86 19.19 3.53
N PHE A 341 -23.46 18.46 4.49
CA PHE A 341 -23.30 18.72 5.91
C PHE A 341 -21.83 18.69 6.33
N TYR A 342 -21.07 17.66 5.92
CA TYR A 342 -19.63 17.58 6.19
C TYR A 342 -18.84 18.75 5.58
N LYS A 343 -19.07 19.08 4.30
CA LYS A 343 -18.38 20.19 3.63
C LYS A 343 -18.65 21.53 4.32
N ASN A 344 -19.86 21.72 4.83
CA ASN A 344 -20.20 22.91 5.60
C ASN A 344 -19.42 22.98 6.92
N LEU A 345 -19.23 21.86 7.62
CA LEU A 345 -18.39 21.79 8.83
C LEU A 345 -16.92 22.12 8.53
N ASP A 346 -16.34 21.50 7.49
CA ASP A 346 -14.94 21.75 7.08
C ASP A 346 -14.71 23.21 6.62
N SER A 347 -15.73 23.84 6.02
CA SER A 347 -15.65 25.25 5.63
C SER A 347 -15.66 26.22 6.81
N ILE A 348 -16.30 25.82 7.93
CA ILE A 348 -16.37 26.62 9.15
C ILE A 348 -15.06 26.47 9.93
N SER A 349 -14.51 25.26 10.03
CA SER A 349 -13.23 25.01 10.71
C SER A 349 -12.07 25.76 10.05
N LYS A 350 -12.06 25.87 8.71
CA LYS A 350 -11.05 26.63 7.95
C LYS A 350 -11.17 28.16 8.02
N LYS A 351 -12.29 28.70 8.51
CA LYS A 351 -12.48 30.16 8.69
C LYS A 351 -12.21 30.63 10.12
N GLY A 352 -12.12 29.69 11.08
CA GLY A 352 -11.97 29.97 12.51
C GLY A 352 -10.58 29.73 13.09
N GLY A 353 -9.62 29.27 12.28
CA GLY A 353 -8.20 29.17 12.63
C GLY A 353 -7.38 30.06 11.72
#